data_AF-E3FEB4-F1
#
_entry.id   AF-E3FEB4-F1
#
_cell.length_a   1.000
_cell.length_b   1.000
_cell.length_c   1.000
_cell.angle_alpha   90.00
_cell.angle_beta   90.00
_cell.angle_gamma   90.00
#
_symmetry.space_group_name_H-M   'P 1'
#
loop_
_entity.id
_entity.type
_entity.pdbx_description
1 polymer ?
#
loop_
_entity_poly.entity_id
_entity_poly.type
_entity_poly.pdbx_seq_one_letter_code
_entity_poly.pdbx_strand_id
1 'polypeptide(L)'
;MRSPHSSNGWGVRLFHRTTRSVALSDAGEGFLARVKPALAALEDAMTSMDAHQKTPTGTLRINTSAFVARRIIMPLILEYLRRYPDISVELVAEDKPVDIVADGFDAGVRLAGSIPRDMVAVPCSGDVRFIVVGSKKYLRSHGAPKTPADLVHHECIRYRMSNGAIYRWELSRRGEEIAMEVKGRLTLDDDGAVVAAAIGGAGLAYVSAWNVGDALKTGQLV
;
A
#
# COMPACT_ATOMS: atom_id res chain seq x y z
N MET A 1 54.81 -22.48 22.04
CA MET A 1 55.15 -22.29 20.62
C MET A 1 53.89 -22.57 19.81
N ARG A 2 53.11 -21.53 19.46
CA ARG A 2 51.87 -21.64 18.66
C ARG A 2 52.00 -20.70 17.45
N SER A 3 51.72 -21.25 16.27
CA SER A 3 51.78 -20.58 14.97
C SER A 3 50.68 -19.52 14.79
N PRO A 4 50.91 -18.47 13.97
CA PRO A 4 49.96 -17.38 13.72
C PRO A 4 49.32 -17.53 12.34
N HIS A 5 48.00 -17.64 12.20
CA HIS A 5 47.33 -17.51 10.89
C HIS A 5 46.03 -16.66 10.96
N SER A 6 46.03 -15.65 10.08
CA SER A 6 44.92 -14.91 9.46
C SER A 6 43.95 -14.08 10.30
N SER A 7 44.30 -12.81 10.54
CA SER A 7 43.33 -11.73 10.72
C SER A 7 42.90 -11.17 9.36
N ASN A 8 41.89 -11.76 8.73
CA ASN A 8 41.16 -11.10 7.64
C ASN A 8 39.73 -10.80 8.13
N GLY A 9 39.58 -9.64 8.75
CA GLY A 9 38.28 -9.09 9.13
C GLY A 9 38.38 -7.58 9.03
N TRP A 10 37.87 -7.01 7.94
CA TRP A 10 37.83 -5.56 7.73
C TRP A 10 37.01 -4.96 8.88
N GLY A 11 37.68 -4.47 9.92
CA GLY A 11 37.10 -4.01 11.19
C GLY A 11 36.33 -2.69 11.09
N VAL A 12 35.62 -2.46 9.98
CA VAL A 12 34.86 -1.25 9.71
C VAL A 12 33.38 -1.54 9.98
N ARG A 13 32.81 -0.83 10.95
CA ARG A 13 31.38 -0.95 11.28
C ARG A 13 30.58 -0.26 10.17
N LEU A 14 29.91 -1.03 9.30
CA LEU A 14 29.06 -0.48 8.23
C LEU A 14 27.68 -0.05 8.72
N PHE A 15 27.22 -0.63 9.84
CA PHE A 15 25.90 -0.39 10.41
C PHE A 15 25.96 0.02 11.87
N HIS A 16 25.16 1.01 12.25
CA HIS A 16 24.77 1.26 13.63
C HIS A 16 23.50 0.44 13.93
N ARG A 17 23.59 -0.52 14.86
CA ARG A 17 22.42 -1.30 15.32
C ARG A 17 22.04 -0.89 16.74
N THR A 18 20.76 -0.63 16.95
CA THR A 18 20.10 -0.67 18.27
C THR A 18 19.08 -1.82 18.26
N THR A 19 18.49 -2.14 19.42
CA THR A 19 17.43 -3.17 19.52
C THR A 19 16.14 -2.83 18.77
N ARG A 20 16.02 -1.59 18.23
CA ARG A 20 14.82 -1.11 17.53
C ARG A 20 15.11 -0.44 16.18
N SER A 21 16.36 -0.30 15.77
CA SER A 21 16.71 0.34 14.49
C SER A 21 18.09 -0.06 13.98
N VAL A 22 18.26 -0.01 12.67
CA VAL A 22 19.55 -0.14 11.98
C VAL A 22 19.72 1.06 11.06
N ALA A 23 20.87 1.72 11.11
CA ALA A 23 21.27 2.80 10.23
C ALA A 23 22.65 2.51 9.62
N LEU A 24 22.95 3.06 8.45
CA LEU A 24 24.31 3.01 7.90
C LEU A 24 25.23 3.94 8.69
N SER A 25 26.49 3.53 8.80
CA SER A 25 27.57 4.45 9.16
C SER A 25 28.03 5.21 7.92
N ASP A 26 28.82 6.27 8.08
CA ASP A 26 29.46 6.98 6.97
C ASP A 26 30.28 6.05 6.05
N ALA A 27 30.96 5.06 6.65
CA ALA A 27 31.67 4.03 5.90
C ALA A 27 30.71 3.08 5.15
N GLY A 28 29.54 2.81 5.74
CA GLY A 28 28.44 2.07 5.12
C GLY A 28 27.83 2.80 3.93
N GLU A 29 27.63 4.11 4.04
CA GLU A 29 27.15 4.95 2.93
C GLU A 29 28.16 4.98 1.78
N GLY A 30 29.44 5.21 2.09
CA GLY A 30 30.51 5.20 1.09
C GLY A 30 30.71 3.84 0.41
N PHE A 31 30.54 2.74 1.15
CA PHE A 31 30.58 1.39 0.60
C PHE A 31 29.36 1.10 -0.28
N LEU A 32 28.16 1.43 0.18
CA LEU A 32 26.92 1.24 -0.56
C LEU A 32 26.93 2.02 -1.89
N ALA A 33 27.39 3.28 -1.87
CA ALA A 33 27.51 4.10 -3.07
C ALA A 33 28.42 3.48 -4.15
N ARG A 34 29.44 2.71 -3.73
CA ARG A 34 30.39 2.04 -4.64
C ARG A 34 29.91 0.67 -5.10
N VAL A 35 29.21 -0.07 -4.24
CA VAL A 35 28.74 -1.43 -4.54
C VAL A 35 27.43 -1.44 -5.31
N LYS A 36 26.54 -0.46 -5.08
CA LYS A 36 25.23 -0.38 -5.74
C LYS A 36 25.31 -0.43 -7.28
N PRO A 37 26.21 0.31 -7.97
CA PRO A 37 26.36 0.19 -9.42
C PRO A 37 26.90 -1.17 -9.88
N ALA A 38 27.76 -1.81 -9.09
CA ALA A 38 28.32 -3.12 -9.41
C ALA A 38 27.27 -4.24 -9.27
N LEU A 39 26.39 -4.15 -8.28
CA LEU A 39 25.24 -5.05 -8.15
C LEU A 39 24.25 -4.87 -9.31
N ALA A 40 23.96 -3.62 -9.70
CA ALA A 40 23.13 -3.35 -10.87
C ALA A 40 23.75 -3.92 -12.16
N ALA A 41 25.06 -3.79 -12.35
CA ALA A 41 25.74 -4.38 -13.50
C ALA A 41 25.72 -5.92 -13.51
N LEU A 42 25.74 -6.56 -12.34
CA LEU A 42 25.59 -8.01 -12.21
C LEU A 42 24.16 -8.45 -12.50
N GLU A 43 23.15 -7.74 -11.99
CA GLU A 43 21.74 -7.96 -12.31
C GLU A 43 21.48 -7.80 -13.82
N ASP A 44 22.03 -6.75 -14.45
CA ASP A 44 21.95 -6.54 -15.89
C ASP A 44 22.62 -7.68 -16.67
N ALA A 45 23.79 -8.14 -16.23
CA ALA A 45 24.49 -9.27 -16.86
C ALA A 45 23.69 -10.58 -16.75
N MET A 46 23.12 -10.87 -15.59
CA MET A 46 22.25 -12.04 -15.38
C MET A 46 20.98 -11.96 -16.23
N THR A 47 20.34 -10.79 -16.27
CA THR A 47 19.17 -10.52 -17.12
C THR A 47 19.51 -10.65 -18.62
N SER A 48 20.73 -10.28 -19.02
CA SER A 48 21.20 -10.44 -20.40
C SER A 48 21.45 -11.90 -20.80
N MET A 49 21.75 -12.78 -19.84
CA MET A 49 21.83 -14.23 -20.07
C MET A 49 20.43 -14.82 -20.28
N ASP A 50 19.44 -14.35 -19.52
CA ASP A 50 18.02 -14.73 -19.67
C ASP A 50 17.38 -14.20 -20.95
N ALA A 51 17.96 -13.19 -21.62
CA ALA A 51 17.48 -12.67 -22.90
C ALA A 51 17.51 -13.71 -24.05
N HIS A 52 18.12 -14.88 -23.85
CA HIS A 52 18.03 -16.03 -24.76
C HIS A 52 16.74 -16.86 -24.58
N GLN A 53 16.01 -16.68 -23.46
CA GLN A 53 14.62 -17.12 -23.26
C GLN A 53 13.69 -15.91 -23.42
N LYS A 54 13.33 -15.58 -24.66
CA LYS A 54 12.60 -14.34 -25.01
C LYS A 54 11.15 -14.23 -24.51
N THR A 55 10.62 -15.24 -23.82
CA THR A 55 9.23 -15.25 -23.36
C THR A 55 9.21 -15.58 -21.86
N PRO A 56 8.69 -14.68 -21.01
CA PRO A 56 8.41 -14.98 -19.61
C PRO A 56 7.52 -16.23 -19.50
N THR A 57 7.84 -17.15 -18.59
CA THR A 57 7.06 -18.35 -18.30
C THR A 57 6.95 -18.55 -16.78
N GLY A 58 5.98 -19.34 -16.33
CA GLY A 58 5.81 -19.70 -14.91
C GLY A 58 4.66 -18.98 -14.22
N THR A 59 4.68 -18.95 -12.88
CA THR A 59 3.61 -18.35 -12.07
C THR A 59 4.09 -17.09 -11.38
N LEU A 60 3.37 -15.99 -11.57
CA LEU A 60 3.56 -14.74 -10.84
C LEU A 60 2.53 -14.64 -9.71
N ARG A 61 2.98 -14.65 -8.46
CA ARG A 61 2.15 -14.56 -7.25
C ARG A 61 2.18 -13.13 -6.73
N ILE A 62 1.03 -12.46 -6.76
CA ILE A 62 0.90 -11.05 -6.36
C ILE A 62 -0.05 -10.95 -5.17
N ASN A 63 0.35 -10.19 -4.15
CA ASN A 63 -0.49 -9.86 -3.01
C ASN A 63 -0.92 -8.38 -3.03
N THR A 64 -2.18 -8.09 -2.74
CA THR A 64 -2.73 -6.70 -2.76
C THR A 64 -3.98 -6.56 -1.90
N SER A 65 -4.55 -5.35 -1.76
CA SER A 65 -5.89 -5.16 -1.18
C SER A 65 -7.00 -5.51 -2.19
N ALA A 66 -8.19 -5.87 -1.71
CA ALA A 66 -9.34 -6.18 -2.56
C ALA A 66 -9.71 -5.03 -3.51
N PHE A 67 -9.64 -3.79 -3.01
CA PHE A 67 -9.89 -2.62 -3.83
C PHE A 67 -8.86 -2.46 -4.95
N VAL A 68 -7.56 -2.53 -4.62
CA VAL A 68 -6.47 -2.36 -5.57
C VAL A 68 -6.46 -3.49 -6.61
N ALA A 69 -6.69 -4.73 -6.18
CA ALA A 69 -6.88 -5.90 -7.05
C ALA A 69 -7.90 -5.58 -8.15
N ARG A 70 -9.12 -5.19 -7.75
CA ARG A 70 -10.24 -5.00 -8.66
C ARG A 70 -10.06 -3.78 -9.56
N ARG A 71 -9.61 -2.65 -9.00
CA ARG A 71 -9.69 -1.36 -9.70
C ARG A 71 -8.44 -1.00 -10.50
N ILE A 72 -7.27 -1.44 -10.03
CA ILE A 72 -5.97 -1.03 -10.56
C ILE A 72 -5.27 -2.20 -11.24
N ILE A 73 -5.16 -3.33 -10.56
CA ILE A 73 -4.28 -4.43 -10.98
C ILE A 73 -4.94 -5.35 -12.00
N MET A 74 -6.25 -5.64 -11.87
CA MET A 74 -6.92 -6.57 -12.78
C MET A 74 -6.84 -6.16 -14.27
N PRO A 75 -7.06 -4.90 -14.67
CA PRO A 75 -6.88 -4.50 -16.07
C PRO A 75 -5.46 -4.77 -16.60
N LEU A 76 -4.43 -4.56 -15.77
CA LEU A 76 -3.03 -4.79 -16.10
C LEU A 76 -2.71 -6.28 -16.23
N ILE A 77 -3.20 -7.11 -15.29
CA ILE A 77 -3.05 -8.57 -15.35
C ILE A 77 -3.67 -9.12 -16.65
N LEU A 78 -4.88 -8.67 -16.99
CA LEU A 78 -5.56 -9.14 -18.20
C LEU A 78 -4.82 -8.77 -19.48
N GLU A 79 -4.15 -7.62 -19.51
CA GLU A 79 -3.28 -7.24 -20.63
C GLU A 79 -1.97 -8.04 -20.64
N TYR A 80 -1.38 -8.25 -19.47
CA TYR A 80 -0.14 -9.02 -19.31
C TYR A 80 -0.31 -10.48 -19.76
N LEU A 81 -1.38 -11.15 -19.33
CA LEU A 81 -1.71 -12.52 -19.74
C LEU A 81 -2.00 -12.64 -21.24
N ARG A 82 -2.56 -11.58 -21.87
CA ARG A 82 -2.74 -11.53 -23.34
C ARG A 82 -1.41 -11.43 -24.08
N ARG A 83 -0.42 -10.77 -23.48
CA ARG A 83 0.91 -10.58 -24.07
C ARG A 83 1.84 -11.78 -23.84
N TYR A 84 1.66 -12.50 -22.73
CA TYR A 84 2.51 -13.61 -22.31
C TYR A 84 1.65 -14.85 -21.95
N PRO A 85 1.31 -15.70 -22.94
CA PRO A 85 0.36 -16.81 -22.75
C PRO A 85 0.91 -17.95 -21.87
N ASP A 86 2.23 -18.04 -21.72
CA ASP A 86 2.90 -19.06 -20.90
C ASP A 86 3.04 -18.65 -19.42
N ILE A 87 2.50 -17.49 -19.05
CA ILE A 87 2.42 -17.02 -17.67
C ILE A 87 1.07 -17.40 -17.05
N SER A 88 1.12 -17.85 -15.81
CA SER A 88 -0.03 -17.87 -14.89
C SER A 88 0.11 -16.77 -13.84
N VAL A 89 -0.99 -16.16 -13.41
CA VAL A 89 -0.98 -15.18 -12.32
C VAL A 89 -1.87 -15.67 -11.19
N GLU A 90 -1.32 -15.73 -9.98
CA GLU A 90 -2.06 -15.94 -8.73
C GLU A 90 -2.18 -14.59 -8.01
N LEU A 91 -3.40 -14.09 -7.85
CA LEU A 91 -3.66 -12.83 -7.16
C LEU A 91 -4.36 -13.10 -5.83
N VAL A 92 -3.70 -12.76 -4.73
CA VAL A 92 -4.26 -12.85 -3.38
C VAL A 92 -4.61 -11.46 -2.88
N ALA A 93 -5.89 -11.25 -2.58
CA ALA A 93 -6.44 -9.97 -2.17
C ALA A 93 -6.79 -9.98 -0.67
N GLU A 94 -5.94 -9.38 0.16
CA GLU A 94 -6.08 -9.36 1.62
C GLU A 94 -5.54 -8.04 2.22
N ASP A 95 -6.32 -7.43 3.13
CA ASP A 95 -5.98 -6.14 3.78
C ASP A 95 -5.11 -6.28 5.04
N LYS A 96 -4.68 -7.49 5.36
CA LYS A 96 -3.71 -7.76 6.43
C LYS A 96 -2.28 -7.47 5.94
N PRO A 97 -1.37 -7.08 6.85
CA PRO A 97 0.06 -7.07 6.56
C PRO A 97 0.46 -8.51 6.23
N VAL A 98 1.08 -8.69 5.07
CA VAL A 98 1.59 -9.97 4.59
C VAL A 98 3.09 -9.82 4.45
N ASP A 99 3.86 -10.78 4.98
CA ASP A 99 5.28 -10.86 4.66
C ASP A 99 5.37 -11.52 3.29
N ILE A 100 5.37 -10.70 2.24
CA ILE A 100 5.30 -11.20 0.87
C ILE A 100 6.46 -12.16 0.56
N VAL A 101 7.62 -11.99 1.22
CA VAL A 101 8.78 -12.87 1.01
C VAL A 101 8.56 -14.21 1.71
N ALA A 102 8.19 -14.19 3.00
CA ALA A 102 7.96 -15.41 3.76
C ALA A 102 6.78 -16.24 3.20
N ASP A 103 5.75 -15.56 2.68
CA ASP A 103 4.54 -16.19 2.13
C ASP A 103 4.67 -16.57 0.63
N GLY A 104 5.86 -16.34 0.04
CA GLY A 104 6.20 -16.78 -1.31
C GLY A 104 5.47 -16.01 -2.42
N PHE A 105 5.23 -14.72 -2.22
CA PHE A 105 4.77 -13.79 -3.23
C PHE A 105 5.96 -13.12 -3.94
N ASP A 106 5.84 -12.92 -5.24
CA ASP A 106 6.84 -12.23 -6.05
C ASP A 106 6.72 -10.71 -5.94
N ALA A 107 5.50 -10.21 -5.69
CA ALA A 107 5.24 -8.77 -5.56
C ALA A 107 4.06 -8.45 -4.63
N GLY A 108 4.14 -7.29 -3.98
CA GLY A 108 3.08 -6.71 -3.18
C GLY A 108 2.67 -5.34 -3.70
N VAL A 109 1.36 -5.06 -3.76
CA VAL A 109 0.84 -3.72 -4.05
C VAL A 109 0.13 -3.19 -2.81
N ARG A 110 0.59 -2.03 -2.32
CA ARG A 110 0.16 -1.41 -1.07
C ARG A 110 0.23 0.11 -1.15
N LEU A 111 -0.48 0.79 -0.25
CA LEU A 111 -0.30 2.23 -0.05
C LEU A 111 1.11 2.48 0.49
N ALA A 112 1.79 3.52 -0.01
CA ALA A 112 3.20 3.78 0.29
C ALA A 112 3.53 3.76 1.80
N GLY A 113 2.64 4.31 2.64
CA GLY A 113 2.82 4.33 4.10
C GLY A 113 2.76 2.96 4.79
N SER A 114 2.38 1.90 4.08
CA SER A 114 2.27 0.52 4.58
C SER A 114 3.33 -0.44 4.04
N ILE A 115 4.28 0.05 3.22
CA ILE A 115 5.34 -0.77 2.64
C ILE A 115 6.50 -0.92 3.65
N PRO A 116 6.96 -2.14 3.95
CA PRO A 116 8.14 -2.38 4.77
C PRO A 116 9.39 -1.68 4.23
N ARG A 117 10.27 -1.18 5.12
CA ARG A 117 11.45 -0.38 4.74
C ARG A 117 12.53 -1.17 3.99
N ASP A 118 12.52 -2.48 4.12
CA ASP A 118 13.43 -3.44 3.51
C ASP A 118 13.00 -3.88 2.11
N MET A 119 11.89 -3.34 1.58
CA MET A 119 11.43 -3.60 0.22
C MET A 119 11.76 -2.47 -0.75
N VAL A 120 11.99 -2.84 -2.02
CA VAL A 120 12.05 -1.87 -3.12
C VAL A 120 10.62 -1.46 -3.48
N ALA A 121 10.28 -0.20 -3.22
CA ALA A 121 8.97 0.36 -3.57
C ALA A 121 9.04 1.09 -4.92
N VAL A 122 8.17 0.70 -5.85
CA VAL A 122 7.98 1.38 -7.14
C VAL A 122 6.58 1.98 -7.19
N PRO A 123 6.42 3.29 -7.44
CA PRO A 123 5.10 3.89 -7.64
C PRO A 123 4.40 3.24 -8.84
N CYS A 124 3.25 2.60 -8.61
CA CYS A 124 2.45 1.97 -9.65
C CYS A 124 1.14 2.71 -9.96
N SER A 125 0.93 3.85 -9.30
CA SER A 125 -0.30 4.64 -9.40
C SER A 125 -0.01 6.10 -9.09
N GLY A 126 -0.92 7.01 -9.48
CA GLY A 126 -0.90 8.39 -9.00
C GLY A 126 -1.33 8.47 -7.53
N ASP A 127 -1.40 9.71 -7.02
CA ASP A 127 -1.80 9.97 -5.64
C ASP A 127 -3.21 9.47 -5.33
N VAL A 128 -3.35 8.79 -4.19
CA VAL A 128 -4.63 8.33 -3.68
C VAL A 128 -5.21 9.40 -2.77
N ARG A 129 -6.26 10.08 -3.24
CA ARG A 129 -6.98 11.09 -2.47
C ARG A 129 -8.16 10.47 -1.75
N PHE A 130 -8.17 10.57 -0.43
CA PHE A 130 -9.34 10.23 0.40
C PHE A 130 -10.30 11.42 0.51
N ILE A 131 -11.59 11.13 0.54
CA ILE A 131 -12.67 12.12 0.61
C ILE A 131 -13.76 11.65 1.57
N VAL A 132 -14.44 12.63 2.18
CA VAL A 132 -15.66 12.37 2.95
C VAL A 132 -16.86 12.43 2.01
N VAL A 133 -17.70 11.40 2.03
CA VAL A 133 -18.88 11.29 1.18
C VAL A 133 -20.10 10.86 1.98
N GLY A 134 -21.28 11.25 1.51
CA GLY A 134 -22.56 10.80 2.06
C GLY A 134 -23.64 10.71 1.00
N SER A 135 -24.65 9.87 1.21
CA SER A 135 -25.79 9.87 0.29
C SER A 135 -26.61 11.15 0.42
N LYS A 136 -27.24 11.58 -0.68
CA LYS A 136 -28.19 12.70 -0.67
C LYS A 136 -29.30 12.51 0.37
N LYS A 137 -29.72 11.27 0.61
CA LYS A 137 -30.74 10.93 1.62
C LYS A 137 -30.26 11.29 3.03
N TYR A 138 -29.04 10.88 3.38
CA TYR A 138 -28.45 11.18 4.68
C TYR A 138 -28.29 12.69 4.88
N LEU A 139 -27.70 13.38 3.89
CA LEU A 139 -27.40 14.81 3.93
C LEU A 139 -28.65 15.69 3.97
N ARG A 140 -29.78 15.27 3.38
CA ARG A 140 -31.05 16.01 3.50
C ARG A 140 -31.56 16.09 4.93
N SER A 141 -31.29 15.07 5.74
CA SER A 141 -31.81 14.98 7.11
C SER A 141 -30.84 15.54 8.16
N HIS A 142 -29.53 15.54 7.87
CA HIS A 142 -28.48 15.92 8.82
C HIS A 142 -27.68 17.16 8.39
N GLY A 143 -27.89 17.68 7.18
CA GLY A 143 -27.02 18.68 6.58
C GLY A 143 -25.70 18.08 6.08
N ALA A 144 -24.88 18.92 5.43
CA ALA A 144 -23.53 18.57 5.03
C ALA A 144 -22.50 19.21 5.96
N PRO A 145 -21.49 18.48 6.44
CA PRO A 145 -20.42 19.06 7.24
C PRO A 145 -19.62 20.06 6.39
N LYS A 146 -19.35 21.23 6.96
CA LYS A 146 -18.55 22.29 6.32
C LYS A 146 -17.13 22.32 6.87
N THR A 147 -16.93 21.80 8.07
CA THR A 147 -15.63 21.71 8.71
C THR A 147 -15.41 20.31 9.28
N PRO A 148 -14.14 19.88 9.45
CA PRO A 148 -13.83 18.63 10.13
C PRO A 148 -14.46 18.51 11.53
N ALA A 149 -14.60 19.63 12.26
CA ALA A 149 -15.21 19.63 13.60
C ALA A 149 -16.70 19.25 13.57
N ASP A 150 -17.40 19.50 12.46
CA ASP A 150 -18.83 19.21 12.34
C ASP A 150 -19.10 17.69 12.37
N LEU A 151 -18.08 16.86 12.06
CA LEU A 151 -18.19 15.40 12.02
C LEU A 151 -18.58 14.80 13.38
N VAL A 152 -18.37 15.51 14.49
CA VAL A 152 -18.83 15.08 15.83
C VAL A 152 -20.36 15.00 15.92
N HIS A 153 -21.08 15.71 15.05
CA HIS A 153 -22.54 15.74 14.98
C HIS A 153 -23.10 14.79 13.91
N HIS A 154 -22.25 14.03 13.23
CA HIS A 154 -22.65 13.10 12.18
C HIS A 154 -22.41 11.64 12.60
N GLU A 155 -23.20 10.75 12.01
CA GLU A 155 -22.90 9.32 12.02
C GLU A 155 -21.77 9.08 11.02
N CYS A 156 -20.62 8.65 11.52
CA CYS A 156 -19.50 8.28 10.67
C CYS A 156 -19.38 6.76 10.60
N ILE A 157 -19.24 6.24 9.39
CA ILE A 157 -18.96 4.83 9.16
C ILE A 157 -17.47 4.62 9.47
N ARG A 158 -17.19 3.80 10.47
CA ARG A 158 -15.83 3.56 10.98
C ARG A 158 -15.19 2.40 10.22
N TYR A 159 -13.90 2.49 9.99
CA TYR A 159 -13.11 1.41 9.37
C TYR A 159 -12.23 0.73 10.41
N ARG A 160 -12.29 -0.60 10.50
CA ARG A 160 -11.47 -1.46 11.34
C ARG A 160 -10.28 -1.93 10.52
N MET A 161 -9.10 -1.49 10.92
CA MET A 161 -7.87 -1.97 10.32
C MET A 161 -7.59 -3.42 10.76
N SER A 162 -6.78 -4.12 9.97
CA SER A 162 -6.34 -5.49 10.24
C SER A 162 -5.60 -5.68 11.57
N ASN A 163 -4.97 -4.62 12.10
CA ASN A 163 -4.37 -4.61 13.44
C ASN A 163 -5.40 -4.40 14.59
N GLY A 164 -6.70 -4.35 14.27
CA GLY A 164 -7.79 -4.16 15.21
C GLY A 164 -8.08 -2.69 15.58
N ALA A 165 -7.21 -1.75 15.22
CA ALA A 165 -7.45 -0.33 15.48
C ALA A 165 -8.53 0.25 14.55
N ILE A 166 -9.20 1.31 14.99
CA ILE A 166 -10.08 2.10 14.11
C ILE A 166 -9.24 3.11 13.36
N TYR A 167 -9.44 3.20 12.05
CA TYR A 167 -8.77 4.18 11.22
C TYR A 167 -9.17 5.61 11.65
N ARG A 168 -8.16 6.44 11.93
CA ARG A 168 -8.35 7.87 12.21
C ARG A 168 -8.45 8.60 10.89
N TRP A 169 -9.49 9.39 10.70
CA TRP A 169 -9.66 10.14 9.47
C TRP A 169 -8.59 11.23 9.39
N GLU A 170 -7.80 11.22 8.32
CA GLU A 170 -6.73 12.17 8.07
C GLU A 170 -7.24 13.26 7.14
N LEU A 171 -7.64 14.38 7.73
CA LEU A 171 -8.24 15.51 7.01
C LEU A 171 -7.23 16.64 6.97
N SER A 172 -7.18 17.38 5.87
CA SER A 172 -6.33 18.57 5.78
C SER A 172 -7.14 19.82 5.48
N ARG A 173 -6.74 20.95 6.08
CA ARG A 173 -7.31 22.26 5.79
C ARG A 173 -6.19 23.29 5.78
N ARG A 174 -6.01 23.98 4.64
CA ARG A 174 -4.98 25.03 4.46
C ARG A 174 -3.55 24.54 4.80
N GLY A 175 -3.26 23.26 4.53
CA GLY A 175 -1.95 22.66 4.82
C GLY A 175 -1.79 22.12 6.24
N GLU A 176 -2.76 22.32 7.14
CA GLU A 176 -2.77 21.67 8.45
C GLU A 176 -3.46 20.31 8.36
N GLU A 177 -2.74 19.26 8.71
CA GLU A 177 -3.26 17.89 8.81
C GLU A 177 -3.84 17.63 10.20
N ILE A 178 -5.02 17.01 10.22
CA ILE A 178 -5.77 16.67 11.42
C ILE A 178 -6.16 15.20 11.31
N ALA A 179 -5.57 14.37 12.16
CA ALA A 179 -6.01 12.99 12.37
C ALA A 179 -7.06 12.94 13.47
N MET A 180 -8.29 12.58 13.15
CA MET A 180 -9.39 12.54 14.13
C MET A 180 -10.04 11.17 14.28
N GLU A 181 -10.39 10.83 15.51
CA GLU A 181 -11.26 9.68 15.77
C GLU A 181 -12.72 10.13 15.65
N VAL A 182 -13.44 9.50 14.73
CA VAL A 182 -14.86 9.74 14.52
C VAL A 182 -15.71 8.72 15.27
N LYS A 183 -16.92 9.15 15.66
CA LYS A 183 -17.92 8.29 16.28
C LYS A 183 -18.95 7.83 15.26
N GLY A 184 -19.51 6.65 15.47
CA GLY A 184 -20.65 6.16 14.71
C GLY A 184 -20.97 4.72 15.05
N ARG A 185 -22.22 4.35 14.76
CA ARG A 185 -22.78 3.04 15.14
C ARG A 185 -22.25 1.87 14.31
N LEU A 186 -21.70 2.14 13.12
CA LEU A 186 -21.28 1.12 12.16
C LEU A 186 -19.76 1.09 12.05
N THR A 187 -19.17 -0.10 12.22
CA THR A 187 -17.75 -0.35 12.00
C THR A 187 -17.61 -1.52 11.03
N LEU A 188 -16.81 -1.35 9.99
CA LEU A 188 -16.59 -2.31 8.90
C LEU A 188 -15.09 -2.44 8.63
N ASP A 189 -14.66 -3.53 8.00
CA ASP A 189 -13.27 -3.82 7.62
C ASP A 189 -13.09 -3.96 6.09
N ASP A 190 -14.15 -3.78 5.31
CA ASP A 190 -14.14 -3.83 3.85
C ASP A 190 -14.55 -2.48 3.24
N ASP A 191 -13.74 -2.00 2.30
CA ASP A 191 -13.97 -0.75 1.57
C ASP A 191 -15.29 -0.76 0.79
N GLY A 192 -15.63 -1.89 0.17
CA GLY A 192 -16.87 -2.06 -0.58
C GLY A 192 -18.11 -1.92 0.29
N ALA A 193 -18.07 -2.54 1.47
CA ALA A 193 -19.11 -2.47 2.49
C ALA A 193 -19.28 -1.03 3.02
N VAL A 194 -18.18 -0.30 3.24
CA VAL A 194 -18.22 1.11 3.65
C VAL A 194 -18.94 1.95 2.58
N VAL A 195 -18.60 1.78 1.31
CA VAL A 195 -19.25 2.50 0.20
C VAL A 195 -20.73 2.13 0.10
N ALA A 196 -21.07 0.84 0.19
CA ALA A 196 -22.45 0.38 0.13
C ALA A 196 -23.30 0.96 1.29
N ALA A 197 -22.75 1.01 2.50
CA ALA A 197 -23.40 1.59 3.66
C ALA A 197 -23.61 3.12 3.52
N ALA A 198 -22.63 3.83 2.96
CA ALA A 198 -22.76 5.26 2.66
C ALA A 198 -23.88 5.52 1.63
N ILE A 199 -23.93 4.73 0.56
CA ILE A 199 -25.00 4.79 -0.46
C ILE A 199 -26.36 4.51 0.18
N GLY A 200 -26.44 3.54 1.10
CA GLY A 200 -27.63 3.22 1.89
C GLY A 200 -28.06 4.32 2.87
N GLY A 201 -27.19 5.32 3.11
CA GLY A 201 -27.46 6.44 4.02
C GLY A 201 -27.22 6.12 5.49
N ALA A 202 -26.35 5.17 5.80
CA ALA A 202 -25.97 4.83 7.17
C ALA A 202 -25.17 5.95 7.88
N GLY A 203 -24.54 6.84 7.10
CA GLY A 203 -23.71 7.92 7.61
C GLY A 203 -22.78 8.49 6.56
N LEU A 204 -21.78 9.22 7.02
CA LEU A 204 -20.65 9.68 6.23
C LEU A 204 -19.56 8.61 6.18
N ALA A 205 -18.91 8.45 5.03
CA ALA A 205 -17.76 7.58 4.86
C ALA A 205 -16.53 8.39 4.46
N TYR A 206 -15.35 7.95 4.90
CA TYR A 206 -14.07 8.48 4.47
C TYR A 206 -13.34 7.40 3.69
N VAL A 207 -13.26 7.58 2.38
CA VAL A 207 -12.84 6.55 1.42
C VAL A 207 -12.01 7.18 0.31
N SER A 208 -11.21 6.36 -0.38
CA SER A 208 -10.52 6.81 -1.58
C SER A 208 -11.52 7.26 -2.65
N ALA A 209 -11.23 8.39 -3.31
CA ALA A 209 -12.01 8.91 -4.42
C ALA A 209 -12.10 7.91 -5.59
N TRP A 210 -11.17 6.96 -5.68
CA TRP A 210 -11.17 5.93 -6.70
C TRP A 210 -12.26 4.87 -6.44
N ASN A 211 -12.61 4.63 -5.17
CA ASN A 211 -13.64 3.67 -4.76
C ASN A 211 -15.05 4.15 -5.10
N VAL A 212 -15.27 5.47 -5.04
CA VAL A 212 -16.59 6.08 -5.15
C VAL A 212 -16.82 6.84 -6.45
N GLY A 213 -15.89 6.79 -7.40
CA GLY A 213 -15.96 7.54 -8.65
C GLY A 213 -17.27 7.33 -9.40
N ASP A 214 -17.77 6.09 -9.49
CA ASP A 214 -19.03 5.79 -10.17
C ASP A 214 -20.25 6.27 -9.36
N ALA A 215 -20.23 6.07 -8.04
CA ALA A 215 -21.30 6.53 -7.14
C ALA A 215 -21.43 8.07 -7.09
N LEU A 216 -20.33 8.79 -7.26
CA LEU A 216 -20.32 10.25 -7.41
C LEU A 216 -20.90 10.67 -8.77
N LYS A 217 -20.49 10.00 -9.86
CA LYS A 217 -21.01 10.29 -11.22
C LYS A 217 -22.51 10.06 -11.35
N THR A 218 -23.04 8.99 -10.74
CA THR A 218 -24.47 8.68 -10.72
C THR A 218 -25.25 9.49 -9.68
N GLY A 219 -24.55 10.26 -8.82
CA GLY A 219 -25.14 11.07 -7.77
C GLY A 219 -25.77 10.27 -6.63
N GLN A 220 -25.39 9.01 -6.47
CA GLN A 220 -25.72 8.17 -5.30
C GLN A 220 -25.01 8.67 -4.05
N LEU A 221 -23.77 9.15 -4.22
CA LEU A 221 -22.98 9.86 -3.22
C LEU A 221 -22.74 11.31 -3.65
N VAL A 222 -22.50 12.16 -2.67
CA VAL A 222 -22.05 13.56 -2.80
C VAL A 222 -20.81 13.73 -1.94
#